data_AF-A0A925QSZ8-F1
#
_entry.id   AF-A0A925QSZ8-F1
#
_cell.length_a   1.000
_cell.length_b   1.000
_cell.length_c   1.000
_cell.angle_alpha   90.00
_cell.angle_beta   90.00
_cell.angle_gamma   90.00
#
_symmetry.space_group_name_H-M   'P 1'
#
loop_
_entity.id
_entity.type
_entity.pdbx_description
1 polymer ?
#
loop_
_entity_poly.entity_id
_entity_poly.type
_entity_poly.pdbx_seq_one_letter_code
_entity_poly.pdbx_strand_id
1 'polypeptide(L)'
;MNAHYVLKAETGYYNSSPDAFRLWAKHYYQCRLSFQYSDPFSPVPYFLLCRAIELQFKAVHLEVQRQAQVKKSFGHNLVKSYSALPAAYQTLSPEQFSLLDRANKIYSSKGFEYMNVGDALRGFSNFPDLQALDALTEALLGR
;
A
#
# COMPACT_ATOMS: atom_id res chain seq x y z
N MET A 1 7.99 60.57 -11.32
CA MET A 1 7.63 59.45 -12.21
C MET A 1 7.31 58.26 -11.33
N ASN A 2 6.06 57.81 -11.29
CA ASN A 2 5.65 56.65 -10.47
C ASN A 2 5.74 55.38 -11.32
N ALA A 3 6.57 54.43 -10.90
CA ALA A 3 6.65 53.12 -11.55
C ALA A 3 5.52 52.23 -11.02
N HIS A 4 4.63 51.80 -11.92
CA HIS A 4 3.61 50.79 -11.62
C HIS A 4 4.19 49.40 -11.90
N TYR A 5 4.39 48.62 -10.85
CA TYR A 5 4.77 47.22 -10.95
C TYR A 5 3.51 46.36 -10.97
N VAL A 6 3.24 45.71 -12.11
CA VAL A 6 2.17 44.73 -12.25
C VAL A 6 2.77 43.34 -12.03
N LEU A 7 2.48 42.72 -10.88
CA LEU A 7 2.87 41.35 -10.60
C LEU A 7 1.78 40.40 -11.12
N LYS A 8 2.12 39.54 -12.07
CA LYS A 8 1.26 38.41 -12.45
C LYS A 8 1.50 37.27 -11.45
N ALA A 9 0.53 37.02 -10.58
CA ALA A 9 0.56 35.83 -9.75
C ALA A 9 0.27 34.61 -10.63
N GLU A 10 1.24 33.71 -10.77
CA GLU A 10 1.01 32.40 -11.38
C GLU A 10 0.28 31.48 -10.40
N THR A 11 -0.65 30.68 -10.90
CA THR A 11 -1.39 29.71 -10.07
C THR A 11 -0.46 28.59 -9.63
N GLY A 12 -0.24 28.46 -8.32
CA GLY A 12 0.49 27.33 -7.73
C GLY A 12 -0.37 26.06 -7.72
N TYR A 13 0.24 24.92 -8.07
CA TYR A 13 -0.38 23.59 -7.95
C TYR A 13 0.26 22.84 -6.79
N TYR A 14 -0.54 22.41 -5.82
CA TYR A 14 -0.10 21.54 -4.73
C TYR A 14 -0.70 20.14 -4.90
N ASN A 15 0.15 19.11 -4.94
CA ASN A 15 -0.29 17.73 -5.01
C ASN A 15 -0.42 17.16 -3.59
N SER A 16 -1.64 17.15 -3.04
CA SER A 16 -1.95 16.58 -1.72
C SER A 16 -2.09 15.06 -1.71
N SER A 17 -2.02 14.40 -2.87
CA SER A 17 -2.25 12.96 -2.99
C SER A 17 -1.27 12.10 -2.16
N PRO A 18 0.06 12.40 -2.11
CA PRO A 18 0.99 11.66 -1.27
C PRO A 18 0.56 11.65 0.20
N ASP A 19 0.28 12.83 0.76
CA ASP A 19 -0.08 12.99 2.17
C ASP A 19 -1.39 12.28 2.51
N ALA A 20 -2.40 12.43 1.63
CA ALA A 20 -3.66 11.72 1.76
C ALA A 20 -3.46 10.19 1.77
N PHE A 21 -2.60 9.67 0.89
CA PHE A 21 -2.36 8.23 0.79
C PHE A 21 -1.58 7.69 2.01
N ARG A 22 -0.61 8.44 2.55
CA ARG A 22 0.07 8.09 3.80
C ARG A 22 -0.91 8.07 4.98
N LEU A 23 -1.78 9.06 5.07
CA LEU A 23 -2.81 9.13 6.10
C LEU A 23 -3.77 7.93 6.00
N TRP A 24 -4.24 7.62 4.79
CA TRP A 24 -5.14 6.49 4.58
C TRP A 24 -4.45 5.14 4.85
N ALA A 25 -3.17 4.99 4.49
CA ALA A 25 -2.39 3.80 4.86
C ALA A 25 -2.44 3.56 6.37
N LYS A 26 -2.22 4.62 7.17
CA LYS A 26 -2.33 4.57 8.64
C LYS A 26 -3.74 4.21 9.10
N HIS A 27 -4.79 4.77 8.49
CA HIS A 27 -6.17 4.40 8.84
C HIS A 27 -6.48 2.93 8.56
N TYR A 28 -6.04 2.38 7.43
CA TYR A 28 -6.20 0.95 7.13
C TYR A 28 -5.48 0.07 8.15
N TYR A 29 -4.27 0.45 8.56
CA TYR A 29 -3.54 -0.25 9.61
C TYR A 29 -4.23 -0.13 10.97
N GLN A 30 -4.76 1.04 11.34
CA GLN A 30 -5.57 1.20 12.55
C GLN A 30 -6.83 0.32 12.53
N CYS A 31 -7.52 0.21 11.38
CA CYS A 31 -8.63 -0.72 11.22
C CYS A 31 -8.19 -2.17 11.45
N ARG A 32 -7.00 -2.56 10.97
CA ARG A 32 -6.46 -3.90 11.22
C ARG A 32 -6.23 -4.15 12.71
N LEU A 33 -5.72 -3.16 13.45
CA LEU A 33 -5.46 -3.28 14.89
C LEU A 33 -6.74 -3.38 15.72
N SER A 34 -7.84 -2.75 15.29
CA SER A 34 -9.13 -2.80 15.98
C SER A 34 -10.05 -3.95 15.49
N PHE A 35 -9.71 -4.60 14.37
CA PHE A 35 -10.51 -5.67 13.81
C PHE A 35 -10.43 -6.94 14.65
N GLN A 36 -11.59 -7.43 15.08
CA GLN A 36 -11.74 -8.67 15.83
C GLN A 36 -12.65 -9.63 15.04
N TYR A 37 -12.32 -10.91 15.06
CA TYR A 37 -13.12 -11.96 14.46
C TYR A 37 -13.03 -13.23 15.32
N SER A 38 -14.12 -13.99 15.40
CA SER A 38 -14.20 -15.23 16.18
C SER A 38 -14.01 -16.49 15.33
N ASP A 39 -14.04 -16.34 14.01
CA ASP A 39 -13.86 -17.45 13.09
C ASP A 39 -12.40 -17.92 13.05
N PRO A 40 -12.12 -19.20 12.73
CA PRO A 40 -10.75 -19.70 12.62
C PRO A 40 -9.90 -18.98 11.56
N PHE A 41 -10.54 -18.32 10.60
CA PHE A 41 -9.88 -17.62 9.51
C PHE A 41 -10.72 -16.44 9.04
N SER A 42 -10.04 -15.33 8.69
CA SER A 42 -10.64 -14.21 8.00
C SER A 42 -9.65 -13.62 6.97
N PRO A 43 -10.07 -13.38 5.72
CA PRO A 43 -9.23 -12.70 4.73
C PRO A 43 -9.13 -11.19 4.98
N VAL A 44 -10.01 -10.63 5.81
CA VAL A 44 -10.11 -9.19 6.10
C VAL A 44 -8.80 -8.60 6.63
N PRO A 45 -8.15 -9.14 7.68
CA PRO A 45 -6.90 -8.58 8.19
C PRO A 45 -5.78 -8.56 7.12
N TYR A 46 -5.71 -9.56 6.25
CA TYR A 46 -4.75 -9.59 5.15
C TYR A 46 -5.01 -8.48 4.13
N PHE A 47 -6.26 -8.26 3.77
CA PHE A 47 -6.64 -7.17 2.86
C PHE A 47 -6.27 -5.81 3.46
N LEU A 48 -6.59 -5.58 4.74
CA LEU A 48 -6.28 -4.31 5.41
C LEU A 48 -4.78 -4.02 5.41
N LEU A 49 -3.95 -5.02 5.73
CA LEU A 49 -2.48 -4.89 5.70
C LEU A 49 -1.95 -4.63 4.29
N CYS A 50 -2.39 -5.42 3.30
CA CYS A 50 -1.97 -5.23 1.90
C CYS A 50 -2.36 -3.86 1.36
N ARG A 51 -3.57 -3.38 1.71
CA ARG A 51 -4.05 -2.06 1.31
C ARG A 51 -3.26 -0.93 1.96
N ALA A 52 -2.89 -1.07 3.25
CA ALA A 52 -2.02 -0.11 3.92
C ALA A 52 -0.64 -0.03 3.23
N ILE A 53 -0.01 -1.17 2.95
CA ILE A 53 1.27 -1.25 2.23
C ILE A 53 1.16 -0.61 0.84
N GLU A 54 0.13 -0.95 0.07
CA GLU A 54 -0.10 -0.42 -1.27
C GLU A 54 -0.17 1.12 -1.26
N LEU A 55 -0.95 1.68 -0.34
CA LEU A 55 -1.12 3.12 -0.22
C LEU A 55 0.19 3.81 0.18
N GLN A 56 0.95 3.22 1.09
CA GLN A 56 2.27 3.74 1.48
C GLN A 56 3.23 3.79 0.27
N PHE A 57 3.30 2.72 -0.54
CA PHE A 57 4.15 2.72 -1.73
C PHE A 57 3.67 3.72 -2.79
N LYS A 58 2.35 3.79 -3.00
CA LYS A 58 1.76 4.76 -3.94
C LYS A 58 2.00 6.19 -3.51
N ALA A 59 2.00 6.48 -2.20
CA ALA A 59 2.32 7.81 -1.71
C ALA A 59 3.71 8.27 -2.14
N VAL A 60 4.72 7.40 -2.03
CA VAL A 60 6.09 7.70 -2.48
C VAL A 60 6.11 7.96 -4.00
N HIS A 61 5.44 7.13 -4.80
CA HIS A 61 5.36 7.36 -6.25
C HIS A 61 4.67 8.68 -6.61
N LEU A 62 3.64 9.07 -5.84
CA LEU A 62 2.87 10.28 -6.05
C LEU A 62 3.65 11.58 -5.76
N GLU A 63 4.81 11.51 -5.10
CA GLU A 63 5.68 12.68 -4.89
C GLU A 63 6.15 13.27 -6.23
N VAL A 64 6.28 12.43 -7.26
CA VAL A 64 6.78 12.83 -8.59
C VAL A 64 5.86 12.41 -9.75
N GLN A 65 4.81 11.63 -9.49
CA GLN A 65 3.87 11.13 -10.51
C GLN A 65 2.43 11.56 -10.24
N ARG A 66 1.62 11.61 -11.30
CA ARG A 66 0.17 11.82 -11.20
C ARG A 66 -0.54 10.51 -10.83
N GLN A 67 -1.68 10.61 -10.15
CA GLN A 67 -2.48 9.44 -9.75
C GLN A 67 -2.83 8.49 -10.91
N ALA A 68 -3.17 9.03 -12.09
CA ALA A 68 -3.46 8.21 -13.26
C ALA A 68 -2.26 7.35 -13.70
N GLN A 69 -1.03 7.90 -13.61
CA GLN A 69 0.20 7.18 -13.92
C GLN A 69 0.46 6.08 -12.89
N VAL A 70 0.39 6.41 -11.59
CA VAL A 70 0.58 5.45 -10.50
C VAL A 70 -0.43 4.30 -10.59
N LYS A 71 -1.71 4.60 -10.86
CA LYS A 71 -2.77 3.59 -11.04
C LYS A 71 -2.46 2.67 -12.22
N LYS A 72 -2.10 3.24 -13.39
CA LYS A 72 -1.79 2.47 -14.60
C LYS A 72 -0.53 1.61 -14.43
N SER A 73 0.51 2.14 -13.80
CA SER A 73 1.79 1.47 -13.65
C SER A 73 1.75 0.33 -12.65
N PHE A 74 1.12 0.52 -11.50
CA PHE A 74 1.27 -0.39 -10.37
C PHE A 74 0.00 -1.17 -10.03
N GLY A 75 -1.20 -0.63 -10.28
CA GLY A 75 -2.45 -1.30 -9.91
C GLY A 75 -2.43 -1.75 -8.45
N HIS A 76 -2.78 -3.02 -8.19
CA HIS A 76 -2.69 -3.68 -6.88
C HIS A 76 -1.44 -4.55 -6.71
N ASN A 77 -0.43 -4.39 -7.57
CA ASN A 77 0.77 -5.22 -7.54
C ASN A 77 1.83 -4.61 -6.60
N LEU A 78 1.90 -5.14 -5.37
CA LEU A 78 2.79 -4.68 -4.31
C LEU A 78 4.26 -4.86 -4.67
N VAL A 79 4.63 -6.02 -5.22
CA VAL A 79 6.01 -6.34 -5.60
C VAL A 79 6.49 -5.38 -6.68
N LYS A 80 5.69 -5.21 -7.74
CA LYS A 80 6.01 -4.26 -8.81
C LYS A 80 6.12 -2.83 -8.29
N SER A 81 5.22 -2.44 -7.40
CA SER A 81 5.24 -1.10 -6.80
C SER A 81 6.49 -0.89 -5.95
N TYR A 82 6.87 -1.88 -5.13
CA TYR A 82 8.04 -1.82 -4.26
C TYR A 82 9.35 -1.77 -5.06
N SER A 83 9.52 -2.66 -6.04
CA SER A 83 10.74 -2.71 -6.87
C SER A 83 10.97 -1.45 -7.70
N ALA A 84 9.91 -0.65 -7.91
CA ALA A 84 9.99 0.63 -8.61
C ALA A 84 10.24 1.84 -7.68
N LEU A 85 10.24 1.65 -6.36
CA LEU A 85 10.51 2.74 -5.42
C LEU A 85 11.95 3.26 -5.58
N PRO A 86 12.25 4.51 -5.19
CA PRO A 86 13.63 4.96 -5.09
C PRO A 86 14.42 4.06 -4.12
N ALA A 87 15.73 3.89 -4.36
CA ALA A 87 16.58 2.98 -3.58
C ALA A 87 16.51 3.23 -2.06
N ALA A 88 16.38 4.50 -1.64
CA ALA A 88 16.23 4.88 -0.24
C ALA A 88 15.00 4.26 0.46
N TYR A 89 13.97 3.88 -0.30
CA TYR A 89 12.76 3.24 0.20
C TYR A 89 12.75 1.71 0.00
N GLN A 90 13.70 1.15 -0.76
CA GLN A 90 13.83 -0.28 -0.99
C GLN A 90 14.67 -0.97 0.09
N THR A 91 14.16 -1.03 1.32
CA THR A 91 14.95 -1.51 2.47
C THR A 91 14.55 -2.91 2.98
N LEU A 92 13.61 -3.60 2.32
CA LEU A 92 13.17 -4.91 2.77
C LEU A 92 14.32 -5.92 2.70
N SER A 93 14.47 -6.72 3.76
CA SER A 93 15.34 -7.90 3.71
C SER A 93 14.80 -8.92 2.70
N PRO A 94 15.61 -9.91 2.28
CA PRO A 94 15.14 -10.99 1.41
C PRO A 94 13.91 -11.73 1.97
N GLU A 95 13.86 -11.94 3.29
CA GLU A 95 12.76 -12.61 3.98
C GLU A 95 11.49 -11.76 3.95
N GLN A 96 11.63 -10.45 4.21
CA GLN A 96 10.51 -9.50 4.15
C GLN A 96 9.98 -9.35 2.73
N PHE A 97 10.86 -9.33 1.73
CA PHE A 97 10.46 -9.29 0.33
C PHE A 97 9.73 -10.58 -0.09
N SER A 98 10.21 -11.75 0.35
CA SER A 98 9.53 -13.03 0.12
C SER A 98 8.14 -13.07 0.76
N LEU A 99 8.00 -12.51 1.97
CA LEU A 99 6.70 -12.33 2.63
C LEU A 99 5.76 -11.42 1.82
N LEU A 100 6.28 -10.27 1.34
CA LEU A 100 5.53 -9.35 0.47
C LEU A 100 5.09 -10.03 -0.83
N ASP A 101 5.95 -10.84 -1.46
CA ASP A 101 5.63 -11.56 -2.69
C ASP A 101 4.50 -12.59 -2.48
N ARG A 102 4.53 -13.34 -1.38
CA ARG A 102 3.44 -14.26 -1.03
C ARG A 102 2.11 -13.52 -0.86
N ALA A 103 2.10 -12.41 -0.12
CA ALA A 103 0.90 -11.58 0.04
C ALA A 103 0.41 -11.03 -1.30
N ASN A 104 1.33 -10.55 -2.15
CA ASN A 104 1.04 -9.97 -3.45
C ASN A 104 0.36 -10.95 -4.41
N LYS A 105 0.77 -12.22 -4.43
CA LYS A 105 0.15 -13.25 -5.29
C LYS A 105 -1.36 -13.37 -5.09
N ILE A 106 -1.83 -13.20 -3.85
CA ILE A 106 -3.24 -13.21 -3.50
C ILE A 106 -3.87 -11.83 -3.72
N TYR A 107 -3.21 -10.76 -3.25
CA TYR A 107 -3.77 -9.41 -3.29
C TYR A 107 -3.95 -8.87 -4.71
N SER A 108 -2.94 -9.02 -5.56
CA SER A 108 -2.94 -8.47 -6.92
C SER A 108 -3.98 -9.12 -7.84
N SER A 109 -4.42 -10.34 -7.52
CA SER A 109 -5.48 -11.07 -8.21
C SER A 109 -6.86 -10.88 -7.58
N LYS A 110 -7.00 -9.97 -6.60
CA LYS A 110 -8.24 -9.72 -5.82
C LYS A 110 -8.71 -10.96 -5.03
N GLY A 111 -7.80 -11.86 -4.67
CA GLY A 111 -8.12 -13.11 -3.98
C GLY A 111 -8.73 -12.94 -2.58
N PHE A 112 -8.71 -11.73 -1.99
CA PHE A 112 -9.43 -11.43 -0.76
C PHE A 112 -10.86 -10.92 -0.99
N GLU A 113 -11.20 -10.47 -2.20
CA GLU A 113 -12.55 -9.97 -2.55
C GLU A 113 -13.50 -11.12 -2.95
N TYR A 114 -12.94 -12.22 -3.46
CA TYR A 114 -13.71 -13.37 -3.94
C TYR A 114 -13.22 -14.65 -3.24
N MET A 115 -14.18 -15.42 -2.71
CA MET A 115 -13.90 -16.75 -2.16
C MET A 115 -13.32 -17.65 -3.25
N ASN A 116 -12.06 -18.05 -3.08
CA ASN A 116 -11.45 -19.08 -3.90
C ASN A 116 -11.65 -20.45 -3.24
N VAL A 117 -12.49 -21.28 -3.87
CA VAL A 117 -12.78 -22.65 -3.39
C VAL A 117 -11.51 -23.48 -3.24
N GLY A 118 -10.50 -23.27 -4.10
CA GLY A 118 -9.22 -23.97 -4.01
C GLY A 118 -8.40 -23.63 -2.77
N ASP A 119 -8.45 -22.37 -2.31
CA ASP A 119 -7.78 -21.95 -1.08
C ASP A 119 -8.51 -22.47 0.16
N ALA A 120 -9.84 -22.47 0.14
CA ALA A 120 -10.66 -23.05 1.22
C ALA A 120 -10.40 -24.56 1.38
N LEU A 121 -10.31 -25.32 0.28
CA LEU A 121 -9.98 -26.75 0.30
C LEU A 121 -8.56 -27.06 0.80
N ARG A 122 -7.65 -26.09 0.74
CA ARG A 122 -6.27 -26.20 1.25
C ARG A 122 -6.08 -25.59 2.64
N GLY A 123 -7.18 -25.27 3.32
CA GLY A 123 -7.16 -24.63 4.64
C GLY A 123 -6.42 -23.29 4.65
N PHE A 124 -6.44 -22.56 3.53
CA PHE A 124 -5.76 -21.27 3.36
C PHE A 124 -4.25 -21.29 3.56
N SER A 125 -3.59 -22.45 3.40
CA SER A 125 -2.13 -22.62 3.52
C SER A 125 -1.28 -21.73 2.60
N ASN A 126 -1.89 -21.15 1.56
CA ASN A 126 -1.22 -20.20 0.66
C ASN A 126 -1.08 -18.78 1.28
N PHE A 127 -1.78 -18.49 2.37
CA PHE A 127 -1.73 -17.18 3.02
C PHE A 127 -0.42 -17.02 3.79
N PRO A 128 0.19 -15.82 3.77
CA PRO A 128 1.37 -15.56 4.57
C PRO A 128 1.05 -15.63 6.06
N ASP A 129 2.09 -15.76 6.88
CA ASP A 129 1.94 -15.59 8.33
C ASP A 129 1.42 -14.17 8.62
N LEU A 130 0.28 -14.08 9.31
CA LEU A 130 -0.42 -12.82 9.52
C LEU A 130 0.40 -11.88 10.41
N GLN A 131 1.02 -12.41 11.46
CA GLN A 131 1.80 -11.61 12.41
C GLN A 131 3.06 -11.03 11.78
N ALA A 132 3.74 -11.81 10.94
CA ALA A 132 4.87 -11.32 10.16
C ALA A 132 4.46 -10.23 9.16
N LEU A 133 3.30 -10.38 8.50
CA LEU A 133 2.78 -9.35 7.58
C LEU A 133 2.39 -8.07 8.33
N ASP A 134 1.88 -8.22 9.55
CA ASP A 134 1.58 -7.12 10.46
C ASP A 134 2.84 -6.33 10.81
N ALA A 135 3.87 -7.02 11.32
CA ALA A 135 5.16 -6.42 11.67
C ALA A 135 5.85 -5.75 10.46
N LEU A 136 5.76 -6.37 9.27
CA LEU A 136 6.23 -5.77 8.02
C LEU A 136 5.48 -4.46 7.72
N THR A 137 4.17 -4.46 7.88
CA THR A 137 3.31 -3.29 7.62
C THR A 137 3.67 -2.17 8.59
N GLU A 138 3.74 -2.46 9.89
CA GLU A 138 4.17 -1.50 10.91
C GLU A 138 5.53 -0.86 10.56
N ALA A 139 6.52 -1.68 10.23
CA ALA A 139 7.85 -1.22 9.87
C ALA A 139 7.87 -0.33 8.63
N LEU A 140 6.95 -0.53 7.67
CA LEU A 140 6.82 0.30 6.47
C LEU A 140 6.08 1.62 6.71
N LEU A 141 5.14 1.65 7.67
CA LEU A 141 4.34 2.83 7.99
C LEU A 141 4.98 3.74 9.06
N GLY A 142 5.84 3.19 9.91
CA GLY A 142 6.64 3.94 10.90
C GLY A 142 7.79 4.75 10.30
N ARG A 143 7.82 4.90 8.98
CA ARG A 143 8.86 5.58 8.19
C ARG A 143 8.31 6.81 7.47
#